data_AF-A0A529LLN6-F1
#
_entry.id   AF-A0A529LLN6-F1
#
_cell.length_a   1.000
_cell.length_b   1.000
_cell.length_c   1.000
_cell.angle_alpha   90.00
_cell.angle_beta   90.00
_cell.angle_gamma   90.00
#
_symmetry.space_group_name_H-M   'P 1'
#
loop_
_entity.id
_entity.type
_entity.pdbx_description
1 polymer ?
#
loop_
_entity_poly.entity_id
_entity_poly.type
_entity_poly.pdbx_seq_one_letter_code
_entity_poly.pdbx_strand_id
1 'polypeptide(L)'
;MLDLFPEAEKPIEIIPARKLAAKAAALYVAPADHFQTRPVDELLLDFDGIAGDFHAGPTRRAGGREPWYPRGTEMRNERQLSIVAADELAVVAQRMGLAEIRPEWIGANLVIEGVPNLSMLPAGTLLF
;
A
#
# COMPACT_ATOMS: atom_id res chain seq x y z
N MET A 1 -29.61 34.51 6.15
CA MET A 1 -28.58 33.46 6.24
C MET A 1 -28.15 33.20 4.80
N LEU A 2 -26.94 33.59 4.42
CA LEU A 2 -26.42 33.33 3.08
C LEU A 2 -26.27 31.82 2.95
N ASP A 3 -26.96 31.22 1.98
CA ASP A 3 -26.82 29.81 1.69
C ASP A 3 -25.40 29.56 1.16
N LEU A 4 -24.63 28.72 1.86
CA LEU A 4 -23.21 28.49 1.59
C LEU A 4 -22.98 27.72 0.29
N PHE A 5 -24.01 27.02 -0.21
CA PHE A 5 -23.94 26.19 -1.41
C PHE A 5 -25.19 26.41 -2.27
N PRO A 6 -25.34 27.58 -2.89
CA PRO A 6 -26.56 27.95 -3.62
C PRO A 6 -26.78 27.13 -4.91
N GLU A 7 -25.78 26.37 -5.39
CA GLU A 7 -25.79 25.68 -6.68
C GLU A 7 -25.20 24.25 -6.63
N ALA A 8 -25.69 23.39 -5.74
CA ALA A 8 -25.54 21.95 -5.97
C ALA A 8 -26.56 21.51 -7.05
N GLU A 9 -26.37 21.95 -8.31
CA GLU A 9 -27.22 21.57 -9.46
C GLU A 9 -27.23 20.06 -9.74
N LYS A 10 -26.39 19.28 -9.05
CA LYS A 10 -26.44 17.83 -9.03
C LYS A 10 -26.50 17.33 -7.60
N PRO A 11 -27.42 16.41 -7.26
CA PRO A 11 -27.43 15.78 -5.95
C PRO A 11 -26.10 15.06 -5.73
N ILE A 12 -25.46 15.30 -4.58
CA ILE A 12 -24.26 14.57 -4.17
C ILE A 12 -24.68 13.12 -3.92
N GLU A 13 -24.14 12.19 -4.71
CA GLU A 13 -24.30 10.78 -4.46
C GLU A 13 -23.33 10.34 -3.36
N ILE A 14 -23.86 9.91 -2.22
CA ILE A 14 -23.07 9.37 -1.10
C ILE A 14 -23.02 7.85 -1.26
N ILE A 15 -21.84 7.32 -1.55
CA ILE A 15 -21.61 5.88 -1.62
C ILE A 15 -21.26 5.38 -0.21
N PRO A 16 -22.03 4.42 0.36
CA PRO A 16 -21.75 3.91 1.69
C PRO A 16 -20.46 3.08 1.71
N ALA A 17 -19.84 2.99 2.89
CA ALA A 17 -18.68 2.14 3.10
C ALA A 17 -19.01 0.68 2.78
N ARG A 18 -18.08 -0.02 2.13
CA ARG A 18 -18.20 -1.43 1.76
C ARG A 18 -17.20 -2.26 2.53
N LYS A 19 -17.62 -3.46 2.94
CA LYS A 19 -16.73 -4.49 3.48
C LYS A 19 -16.48 -5.52 2.38
N LEU A 20 -15.22 -5.83 2.13
CA LEU A 20 -14.80 -6.85 1.18
C LEU A 20 -14.08 -7.94 1.96
N ALA A 21 -14.34 -9.20 1.62
CA ALA A 21 -13.56 -10.31 2.12
C ALA A 21 -12.32 -10.47 1.25
N ALA A 22 -11.19 -10.73 1.88
CA ALA A 22 -9.90 -10.89 1.21
C ALA A 22 -9.11 -12.02 1.87
N LYS A 23 -8.11 -12.53 1.17
CA LYS A 23 -7.16 -13.51 1.70
C LYS A 23 -5.76 -12.93 1.63
N ALA A 24 -5.03 -12.96 2.76
CA ALA A 24 -3.59 -12.79 2.76
C ALA A 24 -2.95 -14.07 2.21
N ALA A 25 -2.60 -14.05 0.94
CA ALA A 25 -2.12 -15.23 0.22
C ALA A 25 -0.65 -15.53 0.50
N ALA A 26 0.16 -14.50 0.76
CA ALA A 26 1.56 -14.63 1.13
C ALA A 26 2.03 -13.40 1.92
N LEU A 27 3.03 -13.61 2.77
CA LEU A 27 3.62 -12.61 3.64
C LEU A 27 5.14 -12.55 3.41
N TYR A 28 5.71 -11.34 3.49
CA TYR A 28 7.12 -11.11 3.27
C TYR A 28 7.67 -9.99 4.15
N VAL A 29 8.94 -10.11 4.52
CA VAL A 29 9.67 -9.08 5.27
C VAL A 29 10.94 -8.69 4.51
N ALA A 30 11.27 -7.40 4.50
CA ALA A 30 12.53 -6.90 3.96
C ALA A 30 13.57 -6.86 5.09
N PRO A 31 14.66 -7.63 5.03
CA PRO A 31 15.75 -7.49 6.00
C PRO A 31 16.29 -6.04 6.02
N ALA A 32 16.67 -5.53 7.19
CA ALA A 32 16.94 -4.10 7.45
C ALA A 32 18.05 -3.42 6.60
N ASP A 33 18.69 -4.13 5.68
CA ASP A 33 19.77 -3.67 4.82
C ASP A 33 19.34 -3.42 3.35
N HIS A 34 18.22 -3.98 2.89
CA HIS A 34 17.73 -3.82 1.52
C HIS A 34 16.20 -3.99 1.42
N PHE A 35 15.60 -3.45 0.35
CA PHE A 35 14.14 -3.45 0.21
C PHE A 35 13.56 -4.78 -0.31
N GLN A 36 14.38 -5.68 -0.86
CA GLN A 36 13.88 -6.95 -1.38
C GLN A 36 13.39 -7.79 -0.21
N THR A 37 12.19 -8.31 -0.34
CA THR A 37 11.54 -9.05 0.74
C THR A 37 11.79 -10.55 0.59
N ARG A 38 11.61 -11.29 1.68
CA ARG A 38 11.70 -12.76 1.72
C ARG A 38 10.42 -13.31 2.36
N PRO A 39 9.96 -14.51 1.95
CA PRO A 39 8.74 -15.10 2.49
C PRO A 39 8.89 -15.41 3.98
N VAL A 40 7.80 -15.24 4.73
CA VAL A 40 7.69 -15.57 6.15
C VAL A 40 6.31 -16.16 6.45
N ASP A 41 6.20 -16.93 7.52
CA ASP A 41 4.93 -17.52 7.94
C ASP A 41 4.06 -16.51 8.74
N GLU A 42 4.69 -15.50 9.33
CA GLU A 42 4.04 -14.49 10.16
C GLU A 42 4.69 -13.10 10.03
N LEU A 43 3.90 -12.06 10.28
CA LEU A 43 4.36 -10.68 10.41
C LEU A 43 3.95 -10.14 11.78
N LEU A 44 4.91 -9.54 12.49
CA LEU A 44 4.66 -8.81 13.73
C LEU A 44 4.58 -7.31 13.40
N LEU A 45 3.37 -6.75 13.48
CA LEU A 45 3.12 -5.34 13.21
C LEU A 45 2.92 -4.54 14.50
N ASP A 46 3.55 -3.37 14.56
CA ASP A 46 3.33 -2.33 15.57
C ASP A 46 3.12 -0.95 14.90
N PHE A 47 3.18 0.14 15.68
CA PHE A 47 2.99 1.50 15.16
C PHE A 47 4.14 2.00 14.26
N ASP A 48 5.27 1.30 14.28
CA ASP A 48 6.45 1.58 13.47
C ASP A 48 6.48 0.74 12.19
N GLY A 49 5.64 -0.27 12.06
CA GLY A 49 5.51 -1.12 10.88
C GLY A 49 5.75 -2.58 11.22
N ILE A 50 6.45 -3.30 10.35
CA ILE A 50 6.85 -4.70 10.61
C ILE A 50 8.17 -4.70 11.39
N ALA A 51 8.21 -5.37 12.55
CA ALA A 51 9.42 -5.42 13.37
C ALA A 51 10.62 -6.01 12.59
N GLY A 52 11.71 -5.24 12.49
CA GLY A 52 12.92 -5.63 11.77
C GLY A 52 12.87 -5.46 10.25
N ASP A 53 11.79 -4.88 9.70
CA ASP A 53 11.69 -4.56 8.28
C ASP A 53 12.52 -3.32 7.91
N PHE A 54 13.06 -3.29 6.69
CA PHE A 54 13.77 -2.14 6.12
C PHE A 54 12.97 -0.82 6.20
N HIS A 55 11.64 -0.89 6.11
CA HIS A 55 10.75 0.27 6.15
C HIS A 55 10.18 0.56 7.55
N ALA A 56 10.60 -0.19 8.57
CA ALA A 56 10.16 0.02 9.94
C ALA A 56 10.69 1.34 10.50
N GLY A 57 9.87 1.97 11.34
CA GLY A 57 10.23 3.15 12.10
C GLY A 57 9.19 4.27 11.99
N PRO A 58 9.19 5.19 12.97
CA PRO A 58 8.23 6.29 13.00
C PRO A 58 8.54 7.33 11.92
N THR A 59 9.79 7.44 11.48
CA THR A 59 10.25 8.41 10.49
C THR A 59 10.95 7.75 9.32
N ARG A 60 11.04 8.48 8.21
CA ARG A 60 11.82 8.11 7.02
C ARG A 60 12.40 9.36 6.38
N ARG A 61 13.33 9.17 5.45
CA ARG A 61 13.88 10.27 4.64
C ARG A 61 13.10 10.45 3.34
N ALA A 62 12.81 11.70 2.98
CA ALA A 62 12.17 12.07 1.73
C ALA A 62 13.01 11.63 0.52
N GLY A 63 12.35 11.08 -0.50
CA GLY A 63 12.96 10.62 -1.75
C GLY A 63 12.27 11.19 -2.98
N GLY A 64 12.37 10.50 -4.12
CA GLY A 64 11.69 10.92 -5.36
C GLY A 64 10.16 10.86 -5.28
N ARG A 65 9.60 10.23 -4.24
CA ARG A 65 8.16 10.11 -4.00
C ARG A 65 7.57 11.34 -3.28
N GLU A 66 8.41 12.19 -2.71
CA GLU A 66 8.00 13.41 -1.99
C GLU A 66 8.70 14.64 -2.57
N PRO A 67 8.37 15.03 -3.83
CA PRO A 67 9.06 16.13 -4.52
C PRO A 67 8.85 17.50 -3.87
N TRP A 68 7.93 17.62 -2.91
CA TRP A 68 7.66 18.84 -2.16
C TRP A 68 8.60 19.05 -0.95
N TYR A 69 9.51 18.10 -0.66
CA TYR A 69 10.56 18.26 0.35
C TYR A 69 11.97 18.15 -0.28
N PRO A 70 12.98 18.83 0.28
CA PRO A 70 14.37 18.54 -0.06
C PRO A 70 14.68 17.05 0.17
N ARG A 71 15.34 16.39 -0.78
CA ARG A 71 15.75 14.98 -0.63
C ARG A 71 16.54 14.79 0.66
N GLY A 72 16.22 13.74 1.41
CA GLY A 72 16.87 13.42 2.69
C GLY A 72 16.20 14.03 3.92
N THR A 73 15.22 14.94 3.76
CA THR A 73 14.44 15.52 4.87
C THR A 73 13.76 14.41 5.67
N GLU A 74 13.91 14.43 6.99
CA GLU A 74 13.18 13.52 7.88
C GLU A 74 11.71 13.90 7.95
N MET A 75 10.82 12.92 7.83
CA MET A 75 9.37 13.09 7.86
C MET A 75 8.68 11.86 8.45
N ARG A 76 7.39 11.98 8.80
CA ARG A 76 6.59 10.84 9.27
C ARG A 76 6.58 9.73 8.22
N ASN A 77 6.76 8.50 8.70
CA ASN A 77 6.68 7.32 7.85
C ASN A 77 5.22 6.89 7.64
N GLU A 78 4.69 7.21 6.47
CA GLU A 78 3.37 6.76 5.99
C GLU A 78 3.49 5.57 5.02
N ARG A 79 4.67 4.94 4.95
CA ARG A 79 5.03 3.89 3.98
C ARG A 79 5.64 2.67 4.68
N GLN A 80 5.12 2.36 5.86
CA GLN A 80 5.57 1.26 6.73
C GLN A 80 5.22 -0.13 6.18
N LEU A 81 4.27 -0.20 5.24
CA LEU A 81 3.77 -1.45 4.66
C LEU A 81 3.54 -1.30 3.16
N SER A 82 3.88 -2.35 2.40
CA SER A 82 3.52 -2.48 0.98
C SER A 82 2.62 -3.69 0.75
N ILE A 83 1.50 -3.48 0.06
CA ILE A 83 0.52 -4.51 -0.26
C ILE A 83 0.32 -4.52 -1.78
N VAL A 84 0.26 -5.72 -2.36
CA VAL A 84 0.02 -5.94 -3.79
C VAL A 84 -1.04 -7.03 -3.99
N ALA A 85 -1.64 -7.08 -5.18
CA ALA A 85 -2.61 -8.12 -5.54
C ALA A 85 -2.04 -9.10 -6.57
N ALA A 86 -2.36 -10.39 -6.41
CA ALA A 86 -1.82 -11.44 -7.28
C ALA A 86 -2.29 -11.29 -8.74
N ASP A 87 -3.54 -10.88 -8.93
CA ASP A 87 -4.13 -10.60 -10.24
C ASP A 87 -3.50 -9.36 -10.91
N GLU A 88 -3.29 -8.29 -10.16
CA GLU A 88 -2.61 -7.08 -10.67
C GLU A 88 -1.15 -7.37 -11.04
N LEU A 89 -0.41 -8.15 -10.25
CA LEU A 89 0.95 -8.59 -10.60
C LEU A 89 0.99 -9.40 -11.89
N ALA A 90 0.03 -10.31 -12.09
CA ALA A 90 -0.08 -11.08 -13.33
C ALA A 90 -0.35 -10.18 -14.55
N VAL A 91 -1.22 -9.17 -14.40
CA VAL A 91 -1.48 -8.17 -15.45
C VAL A 91 -0.21 -7.37 -15.78
N VAL A 92 0.55 -6.94 -14.77
CA VAL A 92 1.80 -6.20 -15.01
C VAL A 92 2.84 -7.09 -15.70
N ALA A 93 3.02 -8.34 -15.25
CA ALA A 93 3.94 -9.29 -15.86
C ALA A 93 3.61 -9.52 -17.35
N GLN A 94 2.33 -9.78 -17.65
CA GLN A 94 1.84 -9.95 -19.01
C GLN A 94 2.16 -8.72 -19.89
N ARG A 95 1.87 -7.51 -19.39
CA ARG A 95 2.11 -6.26 -20.13
C ARG A 95 3.59 -5.99 -20.36
N MET A 96 4.45 -6.43 -19.46
CA MET A 96 5.90 -6.32 -19.59
C MET A 96 6.52 -7.43 -20.47
N GLY A 97 5.75 -8.45 -20.88
CA GLY A 97 6.28 -9.62 -21.59
C GLY A 97 7.14 -10.52 -20.69
N LEU A 98 6.89 -10.51 -19.38
CA LEU A 98 7.57 -11.34 -18.39
C LEU A 98 6.72 -12.56 -18.05
N ALA A 99 7.38 -13.65 -17.65
CA ALA A 99 6.68 -14.85 -17.16
C ALA A 99 5.95 -14.58 -15.84
N GLU A 100 6.57 -13.81 -14.95
CA GLU A 100 6.01 -13.41 -13.66
C GLU A 100 6.69 -12.13 -13.15
N ILE A 101 6.06 -11.49 -12.16
CA ILE A 101 6.71 -10.51 -11.29
C ILE A 101 6.52 -11.01 -9.87
N ARG A 102 7.64 -11.35 -9.22
CA ARG A 102 7.60 -11.84 -7.85
C ARG A 102 7.45 -10.68 -6.86
N PRO A 103 6.60 -10.79 -5.83
CA PRO A 103 6.43 -9.77 -4.79
C PRO A 103 7.76 -9.34 -4.14
N GLU A 104 8.67 -10.30 -3.95
CA GLU A 104 10.00 -10.11 -3.36
C GLU A 104 10.86 -9.11 -4.13
N TRP A 105 10.72 -9.08 -5.46
CA TRP A 105 11.53 -8.23 -6.33
C TRP A 105 11.22 -6.75 -6.17
N ILE A 106 10.01 -6.44 -5.72
CA ILE A 106 9.47 -5.08 -5.64
C ILE A 106 9.24 -4.61 -4.20
N GLY A 107 9.66 -5.42 -3.21
CA GLY A 107 9.57 -5.08 -1.79
C GLY A 107 8.15 -5.10 -1.23
N ALA A 108 7.28 -5.97 -1.77
CA ALA A 108 5.93 -6.15 -1.21
C ALA A 108 6.00 -6.94 0.10
N ASN A 109 5.17 -6.58 1.08
CA ASN A 109 5.06 -7.28 2.36
C ASN A 109 3.85 -8.23 2.40
N LEU A 110 2.76 -7.90 1.72
CA LEU A 110 1.56 -8.74 1.65
C LEU A 110 1.10 -8.90 0.19
N VAL A 111 0.71 -10.13 -0.15
CA VAL A 111 -0.09 -10.41 -1.34
C VAL A 111 -1.52 -10.67 -0.92
N ILE A 112 -2.45 -9.91 -1.49
CA ILE A 112 -3.89 -10.04 -1.23
C ILE A 112 -4.60 -10.65 -2.44
N GLU A 113 -5.52 -11.57 -2.17
CA GLU A 113 -6.45 -12.15 -3.14
C GLU A 113 -7.89 -11.80 -2.76
N GLY A 114 -8.79 -11.76 -3.76
CA GLY A 114 -10.23 -11.58 -3.56
C GLY A 114 -10.71 -10.12 -3.56
N VAL A 115 -9.80 -9.15 -3.71
CA VAL A 115 -10.14 -7.72 -3.85
C VAL A 115 -9.78 -7.24 -5.25
N PRO A 116 -10.75 -7.09 -6.16
CA PRO A 116 -10.46 -6.60 -7.51
C PRO A 116 -10.05 -5.13 -7.48
N ASN A 117 -9.07 -4.77 -8.31
CA ASN A 117 -8.51 -3.42 -8.37
C ASN A 117 -8.01 -2.91 -7.00
N LEU A 118 -7.25 -3.75 -6.29
CA LEU A 118 -6.67 -3.42 -4.98
C LEU A 118 -5.94 -2.07 -5.01
N SER A 119 -5.20 -1.78 -6.09
CA SER A 119 -4.47 -0.52 -6.26
C SER A 119 -5.36 0.73 -6.32
N MET A 120 -6.68 0.57 -6.52
CA MET A 120 -7.67 1.64 -6.58
C MET A 120 -8.45 1.81 -5.28
N LEU A 121 -8.09 1.10 -4.21
CA LEU A 121 -8.72 1.31 -2.91
C LEU A 121 -8.54 2.76 -2.45
N PRO A 122 -9.61 3.41 -1.94
CA PRO A 122 -9.51 4.78 -1.43
C PRO A 122 -8.51 4.89 -0.27
N ALA A 123 -7.82 6.03 -0.19
CA ALA A 123 -7.02 6.36 0.98
C ALA A 123 -7.88 6.32 2.26
N GLY A 124 -7.36 5.74 3.33
CA GLY A 124 -8.10 5.50 4.57
C GLY A 124 -8.93 4.21 4.58
N THR A 125 -8.84 3.36 3.55
CA THR A 125 -9.35 1.99 3.63
C THR A 125 -8.70 1.25 4.80
N LEU A 126 -9.53 0.57 5.61
CA LEU A 126 -9.10 -0.17 6.79
C LEU A 126 -9.07 -1.66 6.52
N LEU A 127 -8.05 -2.33 7.05
CA LEU A 127 -7.92 -3.78 7.09
C LEU A 127 -8.04 -4.21 8.56
N PHE A 128 -8.96 -5.14 8.86
CA PHE A 128 -9.31 -5.59 10.21
C PHE A 128 -9.67 -7.08 10.22
#